data_AF-F8QFS1-F1
#
_entry.id   AF-F8QFS1-F1
#
_cell.length_a   1.000
_cell.length_b   1.000
_cell.length_c   1.000
_cell.angle_alpha   90.00
_cell.angle_beta   90.00
_cell.angle_gamma   90.00
#
_symmetry.space_group_name_H-M   'P 1'
#
loop_
_entity.id
_entity.type
_entity.pdbx_description
1 polymer ?
#
loop_
_entity_poly.entity_id
_entity_poly.type
_entity_poly.pdbx_seq_one_letter_code
_entity_poly.pdbx_strand_id
1 'polypeptide(L)'
;MSQDLQTKSDSDISISTSPRVLTCPDTNTCYLKLNPTTSLCTGRTASLPPTWSSFIHPEGQRYYYCDGLKLRVVTEENMDDPHVATAVSFCVKWIEDTLWQRNIELPDSAELFLQLEDTQENSCSYYFVDHASRTEFWIDKMDTESLDMDPVVSASHLNLALEKLYWTHVEFFPMHLESRLPKEIVDSIIDVFSHGQADRMSSDSSTFPYTTDQCAQLLVLLNSRQGHNLNGYTICFVARLWNAICHHRFTSYYGQDVAQLDREQAMLPSDTPDHHWLTTACDWMLWNMPSFHIEKLNKLFVDNQVYVDQWCLVISACLSGWSSTLSRVRYSF
;
A
#
# COMPACT_ATOMS: atom_id res chain seq x y z
N MET A 1 35.55 -24.44 -26.16
CA MET A 1 35.51 -23.39 -25.11
C MET A 1 34.20 -22.65 -25.28
N SER A 2 33.19 -23.03 -24.52
CA SER A 2 31.91 -22.30 -24.48
C SER A 2 32.05 -21.08 -23.59
N GLN A 3 31.45 -19.97 -24.00
CA GLN A 3 31.04 -18.90 -23.10
C GLN A 3 29.63 -18.49 -23.54
N ASP A 4 28.64 -19.03 -22.84
CA ASP A 4 27.24 -18.73 -23.06
C ASP A 4 26.90 -17.37 -22.44
N LEU A 5 26.31 -16.48 -23.24
CA LEU A 5 25.68 -15.24 -22.77
C LEU A 5 24.29 -15.58 -22.22
N GLN A 6 24.19 -15.73 -20.91
CA GLN A 6 22.90 -15.92 -20.24
C GLN A 6 22.14 -14.59 -20.20
N THR A 7 20.94 -14.57 -20.80
CA THR A 7 19.99 -13.46 -20.77
C THR A 7 19.56 -13.12 -19.34
N LYS A 8 19.65 -11.85 -18.95
CA LYS A 8 19.10 -11.32 -17.69
C LYS A 8 17.65 -10.91 -17.91
N SER A 9 16.72 -11.56 -17.23
CA SER A 9 15.31 -11.15 -17.16
C SER A 9 15.06 -10.44 -15.83
N ASP A 10 14.99 -9.11 -15.89
CA ASP A 10 14.43 -8.25 -14.86
C ASP A 10 12.96 -7.95 -15.22
N SER A 11 12.01 -7.72 -14.33
CA SER A 11 11.95 -7.84 -12.86
C SER A 11 10.50 -7.67 -12.41
N ASP A 12 10.04 -8.42 -11.41
CA ASP A 12 8.77 -8.11 -10.73
C ASP A 12 8.89 -6.77 -9.97
N ILE A 13 7.95 -5.84 -10.18
CA ILE A 13 7.87 -4.62 -9.39
C ILE A 13 7.29 -4.98 -8.02
N SER A 14 8.19 -5.30 -7.11
CA SER A 14 7.92 -5.38 -5.67
C SER A 14 8.65 -4.23 -4.99
N ILE A 15 7.92 -3.45 -4.18
CA ILE A 15 8.52 -2.41 -3.34
C ILE A 15 9.38 -3.14 -2.28
N SER A 16 10.69 -3.12 -2.48
CA SER A 16 11.63 -3.93 -1.72
C SER A 16 12.21 -3.17 -0.53
N THR A 17 11.48 -3.16 0.58
CA THR A 17 12.07 -2.94 1.90
C THR A 17 12.71 -4.26 2.40
N SER A 18 13.81 -4.69 1.77
CA SER A 18 14.60 -5.84 2.24
C SER A 18 15.71 -5.40 3.20
N PRO A 19 15.64 -5.74 4.50
CA PRO A 19 16.78 -5.55 5.41
C PRO A 19 17.95 -6.44 4.99
N ARG A 20 19.18 -5.97 5.18
CA ARG A 20 20.37 -6.80 4.99
C ARG A 20 20.47 -7.83 6.13
N VAL A 21 20.42 -9.12 5.78
CA VAL A 21 20.53 -10.22 6.74
C VAL A 21 21.96 -10.32 7.29
N LEU A 22 22.08 -10.34 8.62
CA LEU A 22 23.25 -10.81 9.38
C LEU A 22 22.88 -12.09 10.15
N THR A 23 23.76 -13.09 10.11
CA THR A 23 23.67 -14.37 10.86
C THR A 23 24.76 -14.42 11.93
N CYS A 24 24.64 -15.04 13.10
CA CYS A 24 23.65 -15.98 13.68
C CYS A 24 23.79 -15.88 15.25
N PRO A 25 23.21 -16.73 16.15
CA PRO A 25 22.77 -18.13 16.00
C PRO A 25 21.48 -18.56 16.75
N ASP A 26 21.24 -19.89 16.77
CA ASP A 26 20.41 -20.65 17.72
C ASP A 26 18.87 -20.51 17.68
N THR A 27 18.25 -21.07 16.63
CA THR A 27 16.86 -21.55 16.72
C THR A 27 16.75 -22.78 17.62
N ASN A 28 16.61 -22.56 18.92
CA ASN A 28 16.22 -23.61 19.86
C ASN A 28 14.71 -23.88 19.69
N THR A 29 14.35 -24.75 18.73
CA THR A 29 12.96 -25.21 18.54
C THR A 29 12.53 -26.09 19.71
N CYS A 30 12.01 -25.46 20.76
CA CYS A 30 11.42 -26.17 21.89
C CYS A 30 10.07 -26.78 21.50
N TYR A 31 10.08 -28.07 21.14
CA TYR A 31 8.86 -28.87 21.11
C TYR A 31 8.23 -28.91 22.52
N LEU A 32 7.14 -28.16 22.71
CA LEU A 32 6.37 -28.20 23.95
C LEU A 32 5.76 -29.59 24.12
N LYS A 33 6.15 -30.30 25.19
CA LYS A 33 5.55 -31.58 25.56
C LYS A 33 4.14 -31.34 26.13
N LEU A 34 3.13 -31.59 25.30
CA LEU A 34 1.73 -31.62 25.72
C LEU A 34 1.50 -32.77 26.70
N ASN A 35 1.21 -32.49 27.97
CA ASN A 35 0.72 -33.52 28.87
C ASN A 35 -0.74 -33.84 28.55
N PRO A 36 -1.21 -35.11 28.61
CA PRO A 36 -2.56 -35.51 28.18
C PRO A 36 -3.73 -34.84 28.91
N THR A 37 -3.47 -34.12 30.01
CA THR A 37 -4.47 -33.43 30.83
C THR A 37 -4.26 -31.92 30.91
N THR A 38 -3.20 -31.37 30.31
CA THR A 38 -3.07 -29.91 30.16
C THR A 38 -3.94 -29.41 29.02
N SER A 39 -5.09 -28.84 29.36
CA SER A 39 -5.57 -27.70 28.59
C SER A 39 -4.52 -26.61 28.74
N LEU A 40 -3.77 -26.34 27.66
CA LEU A 40 -2.98 -25.12 27.55
C LEU A 40 -3.97 -23.96 27.35
N CYS A 41 -4.58 -23.50 28.45
CA CYS A 41 -4.81 -22.07 28.59
C CYS A 41 -3.45 -21.42 28.34
N THR A 42 -3.31 -20.73 27.21
CA THR A 42 -2.04 -20.20 26.72
C THR A 42 -1.34 -19.48 27.87
N GLY A 43 -0.10 -19.93 28.14
CA GLY A 43 0.59 -19.60 29.37
C GLY A 43 0.63 -18.09 29.57
N ARG A 44 0.24 -17.65 30.77
CA ARG A 44 0.35 -16.28 31.25
C ARG A 44 1.76 -15.77 30.96
N THR A 45 1.91 -15.00 29.87
CA THR A 45 3.17 -14.31 29.54
C THR A 45 3.51 -13.30 30.63
N ALA A 46 4.68 -12.67 30.55
CA ALA A 46 4.99 -11.55 31.42
C ALA A 46 3.81 -10.57 31.41
N SER A 47 3.30 -10.19 32.58
CA SER A 47 2.09 -9.38 32.63
C SER A 47 2.39 -8.02 32.02
N LEU A 48 1.84 -7.77 30.82
CA LEU A 48 1.83 -6.45 30.19
C LEU A 48 1.43 -5.39 31.23
N PRO A 49 2.01 -4.18 31.16
CA PRO A 49 1.59 -3.11 32.05
C PRO A 49 0.08 -2.89 31.90
N PRO A 50 -0.69 -2.58 32.97
CA PRO A 50 -2.16 -2.67 32.93
C PRO A 50 -2.88 -1.79 31.89
N THR A 51 -2.17 -0.84 31.27
CA THR A 51 -2.65 0.05 30.23
C THR A 51 -2.44 -0.49 28.81
N TRP A 52 -1.74 -1.62 28.63
CA TRP A 52 -1.40 -2.20 27.33
C TRP A 52 -2.20 -3.47 27.04
N SER A 53 -2.74 -3.55 25.83
CA SER A 53 -3.40 -4.74 25.27
C SER A 53 -2.60 -5.24 24.06
N SER A 54 -2.49 -6.57 23.91
CA SER A 54 -1.91 -7.18 22.71
C SER A 54 -3.01 -7.60 21.73
N PHE A 55 -2.73 -7.40 20.44
CA PHE A 55 -3.61 -7.76 19.33
C PHE A 55 -2.84 -8.61 18.32
N ILE A 56 -3.58 -9.40 17.55
CA ILE A 56 -3.05 -10.20 16.44
C ILE A 56 -3.76 -9.72 15.18
N HIS A 57 -3.00 -9.13 14.26
CA HIS A 57 -3.46 -8.73 12.93
C HIS A 57 -4.08 -9.93 12.19
N PRO A 58 -5.06 -9.74 11.31
CA PRO A 58 -5.66 -10.84 10.53
C PRO A 58 -4.67 -11.74 9.77
N GLU A 59 -3.49 -11.25 9.42
CA GLU A 59 -2.42 -12.01 8.72
C GLU A 59 -1.38 -12.62 9.68
N GLY A 60 -1.54 -12.42 10.99
CA GLY A 60 -0.82 -13.14 12.05
C GLY A 60 0.24 -12.32 12.81
N GLN A 61 0.59 -11.13 12.34
CA GLN A 61 1.53 -10.24 13.03
C GLN A 61 0.96 -9.79 14.39
N ARG A 62 1.79 -9.78 15.44
CA ARG A 62 1.39 -9.26 16.75
C ARG A 62 1.76 -7.79 16.85
N TYR A 63 0.87 -6.99 17.41
CA TYR A 63 1.15 -5.62 17.81
C TYR A 63 0.51 -5.33 19.18
N TYR A 64 0.87 -4.21 19.77
CA TYR A 64 0.44 -3.77 21.09
C TYR A 64 -0.19 -2.39 21.00
N TYR A 65 -1.18 -2.16 21.87
CA TYR A 65 -1.96 -0.95 21.93
C TYR A 65 -2.10 -0.44 23.36
N CYS A 66 -2.00 0.87 23.55
CA CYS A 66 -2.21 1.53 24.83
C CYS A 66 -3.24 2.64 24.72
N ASP A 67 -4.28 2.61 25.55
CA ASP A 67 -5.28 3.68 25.68
C ASP A 67 -5.37 4.29 27.09
N GLY A 68 -4.58 3.77 28.05
CA GLY A 68 -4.53 4.24 29.44
C GLY A 68 -3.51 5.35 29.74
N LEU A 69 -2.86 5.91 28.72
CA LEU A 69 -1.92 7.05 28.82
C LEU A 69 -2.58 8.34 28.29
N LYS A 70 -1.86 9.47 28.26
CA LYS A 70 -2.38 10.70 27.62
C LYS A 70 -2.49 10.54 26.11
N LEU A 71 -1.47 9.89 25.52
CA LEU A 71 -1.46 9.48 24.13
C LEU A 71 -2.01 8.06 24.00
N ARG A 72 -2.76 7.80 22.93
CA ARG A 72 -3.04 6.45 22.48
C ARG A 72 -1.88 5.99 21.61
N VAL A 73 -1.33 4.82 21.90
CA VAL A 73 -0.06 4.36 21.30
C VAL A 73 -0.22 2.97 20.71
N VAL A 74 0.18 2.82 19.46
CA VAL A 74 0.31 1.55 18.73
C VAL A 74 1.80 1.27 18.51
N THR A 75 2.22 0.01 18.67
CA THR A 75 3.59 -0.41 18.37
C THR A 75 3.64 -1.89 18.01
N GLU A 76 4.55 -2.28 17.11
CA GLU A 76 4.87 -3.69 16.84
C GLU A 76 5.98 -4.23 17.75
N GLU A 77 6.62 -3.34 18.52
CA GLU A 77 7.69 -3.66 19.45
C GLU A 77 7.27 -4.71 20.48
N ASN A 78 8.16 -5.63 20.82
CA ASN A 78 7.82 -6.74 21.68
C ASN A 78 7.66 -6.34 23.17
N MET A 79 6.48 -5.83 23.54
CA MET A 79 6.15 -5.39 24.90
C MET A 79 6.14 -6.51 25.96
N ASP A 80 6.24 -7.80 25.57
CA ASP A 80 6.51 -8.91 26.50
C ASP A 80 7.96 -8.84 27.07
N ASP A 81 8.89 -8.13 26.41
CA ASP A 81 10.26 -7.88 26.88
C ASP A 81 10.32 -6.58 27.74
N PRO A 82 10.72 -6.66 29.03
CA PRO A 82 10.81 -5.48 29.89
C PRO A 82 11.77 -4.39 29.42
N HIS A 83 12.83 -4.72 28.68
CA HIS A 83 13.77 -3.74 28.15
C HIS A 83 13.13 -2.95 27.01
N VAL A 84 12.48 -3.64 26.08
CA VAL A 84 11.73 -3.03 24.97
C VAL A 84 10.58 -2.17 25.52
N ALA A 85 9.79 -2.70 26.46
CA ALA A 85 8.71 -1.94 27.09
C ALA A 85 9.19 -0.68 27.83
N THR A 86 10.41 -0.72 28.40
CA THR A 86 11.03 0.46 29.03
C THR A 86 11.48 1.49 27.98
N ALA A 87 12.07 1.06 26.87
CA ALA A 87 12.48 1.93 25.76
C ALA A 87 11.27 2.60 25.10
N VAL A 88 10.21 1.85 24.77
CA VAL A 88 8.93 2.39 24.26
C VAL A 88 8.36 3.42 25.24
N SER A 89 8.32 3.11 26.54
CA SER A 89 7.80 4.04 27.56
C SER A 89 8.63 5.32 27.68
N PHE A 90 9.95 5.26 27.49
CA PHE A 90 10.83 6.42 27.45
C PHE A 90 10.54 7.29 26.21
N CYS A 91 10.41 6.68 25.04
CA CYS A 91 10.13 7.36 23.79
C CYS A 91 8.74 8.03 23.78
N VAL A 92 7.68 7.34 24.25
CA VAL A 92 6.34 7.94 24.44
C VAL A 92 6.41 9.17 25.33
N LYS A 93 7.14 9.08 26.46
CA LYS A 93 7.31 10.22 27.36
C LYS A 93 8.07 11.38 26.70
N TRP A 94 9.11 11.10 25.92
CA TRP A 94 9.86 12.13 25.19
C TRP A 94 8.96 12.88 24.18
N ILE A 95 8.06 12.17 23.51
CA ILE A 95 7.04 12.77 22.63
C ILE A 95 6.01 13.59 23.44
N GLU A 96 5.50 13.09 24.58
CA GLU A 96 4.61 13.87 25.48
C GLU A 96 5.27 15.17 25.97
N ASP A 97 6.53 15.09 26.43
CA ASP A 97 7.29 16.23 26.91
C ASP A 97 7.57 17.23 25.77
N THR A 98 7.72 16.75 24.52
CA THR A 98 7.93 17.57 23.32
C THR A 98 6.64 18.31 22.90
N LEU A 99 5.49 17.64 22.91
CA LEU A 99 4.18 18.26 22.68
C LEU A 99 3.91 19.38 23.70
N TRP A 100 4.19 19.12 24.97
CA TRP A 100 4.04 20.12 26.03
C TRP A 100 4.98 21.31 25.86
N GLN A 101 6.27 21.08 25.57
CA GLN A 101 7.26 22.14 25.35
C GLN A 101 6.93 23.02 24.13
N ARG A 102 6.39 22.43 23.07
CA ARG A 102 5.99 23.15 21.84
C ARG A 102 4.58 23.74 21.91
N ASN A 103 3.83 23.47 22.99
CA ASN A 103 2.41 23.85 23.16
C ASN A 103 1.54 23.39 21.97
N ILE A 104 1.65 22.11 21.62
CA ILE A 104 0.89 21.49 20.53
C ILE A 104 -0.27 20.68 21.14
N GLU A 105 -1.49 21.05 20.76
CA GLU A 105 -2.71 20.30 21.07
C GLU A 105 -3.00 19.31 19.94
N LEU A 106 -3.22 18.04 20.28
CA LEU A 106 -3.57 16.99 19.33
C LEU A 106 -5.09 16.79 19.25
N PRO A 107 -5.64 16.37 18.09
CA PRO A 107 -7.04 15.96 17.98
C PRO A 107 -7.42 14.85 18.98
N ASP A 108 -8.66 14.87 19.49
CA ASP A 108 -9.20 13.79 20.34
C ASP A 108 -9.22 12.40 19.65
N SER A 109 -9.12 12.40 18.32
CA SER A 109 -9.06 11.24 17.41
C SER A 109 -7.64 10.89 16.94
N ALA A 110 -6.60 11.56 17.48
CA ALA A 110 -5.20 11.28 17.19
C ALA A 110 -4.67 9.99 17.87
N GLU A 111 -3.82 9.26 17.18
CA GLU A 111 -3.16 8.05 17.67
C GLU A 111 -1.70 8.02 17.21
N LEU A 112 -0.80 7.61 18.09
CA LEU A 112 0.65 7.58 17.87
C LEU A 112 1.07 6.17 17.44
N PHE A 113 1.70 6.02 16.29
CA PHE A 113 2.52 4.84 16.01
C PHE A 113 3.96 5.09 16.44
N LEU A 114 4.59 4.08 17.04
CA LEU A 114 5.98 4.15 17.51
C LEU A 114 6.75 2.86 17.21
N GLN A 115 7.96 3.02 16.68
CA GLN A 115 8.92 1.95 16.42
C GLN A 115 10.30 2.36 16.95
N LEU A 116 11.05 1.43 17.55
CA LEU A 116 12.41 1.69 18.02
C LEU A 116 13.40 1.56 16.87
N GLU A 117 14.49 2.33 16.92
CA GLU A 117 15.55 2.24 15.89
C GLU A 117 16.71 1.35 16.36
N ASP A 118 16.96 0.26 15.62
CA ASP A 118 18.05 -0.70 15.89
C ASP A 118 19.46 -0.07 15.95
N THR A 119 19.65 1.10 15.34
CA THR A 119 20.99 1.66 15.06
C THR A 119 21.41 2.80 15.99
N GLN A 120 20.49 3.33 16.81
CA GLN A 120 20.71 4.52 17.63
C GLN A 120 20.07 4.35 19.01
N GLU A 121 20.90 4.22 20.06
CA GLU A 121 20.44 4.06 21.44
C GLU A 121 19.49 5.20 21.87
N ASN A 122 18.26 4.84 22.23
CA ASN A 122 17.18 5.73 22.68
C ASN A 122 16.58 6.67 21.60
N SER A 123 16.63 6.28 20.32
CA SER A 123 15.83 6.91 19.27
C SER A 123 14.66 6.03 18.83
N CYS A 124 13.65 6.65 18.25
CA CYS A 124 12.45 6.00 17.76
C CYS A 124 11.92 6.74 16.53
N SER A 125 11.46 5.98 15.56
CA SER A 125 10.65 6.49 14.45
C SER A 125 9.18 6.54 14.89
N TYR A 126 8.46 7.59 14.47
CA TYR A 126 7.07 7.82 14.88
C TYR A 126 6.27 8.53 13.78
N TYR A 127 4.96 8.35 13.83
CA TYR A 127 3.99 9.20 13.13
C TYR A 127 2.68 9.25 13.93
N PHE A 128 1.85 10.23 13.66
CA PHE A 128 0.49 10.31 14.20
C PHE A 128 -0.53 10.08 13.09
N VAL A 129 -1.64 9.43 13.41
CA VAL A 129 -2.84 9.41 12.56
C VAL A 129 -3.98 10.12 13.26
N ASP A 130 -4.81 10.86 12.54
CA ASP A 130 -6.09 11.35 13.03
C ASP A 130 -7.24 10.59 12.33
N HIS A 131 -7.99 9.80 13.09
CA HIS A 131 -9.11 9.02 12.55
C HIS A 131 -10.31 9.88 12.11
N ALA A 132 -10.43 11.14 12.57
CA ALA A 132 -11.53 12.02 12.18
C ALA A 132 -11.28 12.67 10.81
N SER A 133 -10.08 13.22 10.59
CA SER A 133 -9.66 13.76 9.29
C SER A 133 -9.20 12.69 8.29
N ARG A 134 -8.84 11.49 8.78
CA ARG A 134 -8.23 10.39 8.02
C ARG A 134 -6.88 10.77 7.42
N THR A 135 -6.00 11.37 8.21
CA THR A 135 -4.67 11.81 7.76
C THR A 135 -3.56 11.33 8.68
N GLU A 136 -2.45 10.89 8.09
CA GLU A 136 -1.17 10.77 8.79
C GLU A 136 -0.46 12.14 8.89
N PHE A 137 0.24 12.40 9.99
CA PHE A 137 0.96 13.66 10.24
C PHE A 137 2.09 13.52 11.28
N TRP A 138 2.93 14.54 11.39
CA TRP A 138 4.08 14.59 12.31
C TRP A 138 4.11 15.88 13.13
N ILE A 139 4.81 15.87 14.27
CA ILE A 139 5.06 17.07 15.09
C ILE A 139 6.26 17.87 14.53
N ASP A 140 7.20 17.17 13.92
CA ASP A 140 8.34 17.75 13.23
C ASP A 140 8.01 18.09 11.78
N LYS A 141 8.82 18.97 11.18
CA LYS A 141 8.65 19.36 9.77
C LYS A 141 9.18 18.26 8.87
N MET A 142 8.29 17.62 8.13
CA MET A 142 8.62 16.66 7.08
C MET A 142 8.47 17.31 5.70
N ASP A 143 9.33 16.92 4.79
CA ASP A 143 9.26 17.17 3.35
C ASP A 143 8.71 15.93 2.63
N THR A 144 8.05 16.11 1.48
CA THR A 144 7.45 14.99 0.74
C THR A 144 8.49 14.00 0.18
N GLU A 145 9.71 14.47 -0.06
CA GLU A 145 10.84 13.65 -0.52
C GLU A 145 11.33 12.69 0.58
N SER A 146 11.46 13.15 1.83
CA SER A 146 11.79 12.25 2.96
C SER A 146 10.70 11.21 3.29
N LEU A 147 9.48 11.39 2.79
CA LEU A 147 8.35 10.47 2.95
C LEU A 147 8.12 9.56 1.73
N ASP A 148 9.03 9.56 0.74
CA ASP A 148 8.92 8.79 -0.51
C ASP A 148 7.59 9.01 -1.27
N MET A 149 7.09 10.26 -1.23
CA MET A 149 5.87 10.66 -1.94
C MET A 149 6.19 11.20 -3.33
N ASP A 150 5.41 10.81 -4.35
CA ASP A 150 5.50 11.41 -5.68
C ASP A 150 5.20 12.94 -5.63
N PRO A 151 5.65 13.72 -6.65
CA PRO A 151 5.44 15.15 -6.70
C PRO A 151 3.98 15.59 -6.55
N VAL A 152 3.74 16.58 -5.69
CA VAL A 152 2.40 17.03 -5.32
C VAL A 152 2.07 18.39 -5.93
N VAL A 153 0.92 18.50 -6.61
CA VAL A 153 0.51 19.74 -7.32
C VAL A 153 -0.28 20.74 -6.47
N SER A 154 -0.87 20.31 -5.34
CA SER A 154 -1.66 21.19 -4.47
C SER A 154 -1.81 20.61 -3.05
N ALA A 155 -2.29 21.43 -2.10
CA ALA A 155 -2.62 20.97 -0.76
C ALA A 155 -3.75 19.91 -0.73
N SER A 156 -4.75 20.01 -1.63
CA SER A 156 -5.79 18.97 -1.72
C SER A 156 -5.25 17.67 -2.32
N HIS A 157 -4.22 17.75 -3.18
CA HIS A 157 -3.50 16.59 -3.68
C HIS A 157 -2.65 15.92 -2.59
N LEU A 158 -1.99 16.71 -1.72
CA LEU A 158 -1.24 16.18 -0.57
C LEU A 158 -2.15 15.37 0.35
N ASN A 159 -3.37 15.85 0.60
CA ASN A 159 -4.33 15.16 1.46
C ASN A 159 -4.67 13.74 0.96
N LEU A 160 -4.64 13.49 -0.36
CA LEU A 160 -4.85 12.13 -0.91
C LEU A 160 -3.69 11.19 -0.56
N ALA A 161 -2.46 11.69 -0.55
CA ALA A 161 -1.29 10.92 -0.11
C ALA A 161 -1.32 10.67 1.41
N LEU A 162 -1.69 11.67 2.22
CA LEU A 162 -1.83 11.51 3.67
C LEU A 162 -3.01 10.59 4.04
N GLU A 163 -4.09 10.58 3.26
CA GLU A 163 -5.19 9.62 3.43
C GLU A 163 -4.79 8.19 3.01
N LYS A 164 -3.99 8.03 1.94
CA LYS A 164 -3.39 6.72 1.58
C LYS A 164 -2.53 6.15 2.72
N LEU A 165 -1.67 6.97 3.33
CA LEU A 165 -0.85 6.57 4.47
C LEU A 165 -1.71 6.20 5.70
N TYR A 166 -2.70 7.04 6.04
CA TYR A 166 -3.69 6.74 7.07
C TYR A 166 -4.36 5.36 6.86
N TRP A 167 -4.81 5.05 5.65
CA TRP A 167 -5.42 3.74 5.37
C TRP A 167 -4.42 2.59 5.44
N THR A 168 -3.14 2.83 5.20
CA THR A 168 -2.06 1.84 5.42
C THR A 168 -1.89 1.54 6.91
N HIS A 169 -1.90 2.57 7.77
CA HIS A 169 -1.91 2.37 9.23
C HIS A 169 -3.13 1.58 9.70
N VAL A 170 -4.34 1.93 9.24
CA VAL A 170 -5.58 1.21 9.59
C VAL A 170 -5.57 -0.24 9.09
N GLU A 171 -4.94 -0.50 7.94
CA GLU A 171 -4.74 -1.86 7.41
C GLU A 171 -3.85 -2.71 8.32
N PHE A 172 -2.74 -2.15 8.83
CA PHE A 172 -1.79 -2.83 9.72
C PHE A 172 -2.27 -2.96 11.16
N PHE A 173 -3.09 -2.03 11.68
CA PHE A 173 -3.53 -2.03 13.08
C PHE A 173 -5.07 -2.04 13.28
N PRO A 174 -5.82 -2.95 12.65
CA PRO A 174 -7.28 -2.85 12.53
C PRO A 174 -8.06 -3.32 13.77
N MET A 175 -7.48 -4.16 14.63
CA MET A 175 -8.22 -4.96 15.62
C MET A 175 -8.72 -4.18 16.83
N HIS A 176 -8.13 -3.02 17.09
CA HIS A 176 -8.48 -2.16 18.22
C HIS A 176 -9.41 -0.99 17.81
N LEU A 177 -9.73 -0.90 16.50
CA LEU A 177 -10.46 0.19 15.88
C LEU A 177 -11.98 -0.09 15.73
N GLU A 178 -12.47 -1.26 16.17
CA GLU A 178 -13.86 -1.73 15.99
C GLU A 178 -14.93 -0.75 16.51
N SER A 179 -14.61 0.00 17.57
CA SER A 179 -15.47 1.01 18.19
C SER A 179 -15.08 2.46 17.85
N ARG A 180 -13.99 2.66 17.09
CA ARG A 180 -13.39 3.97 16.78
C ARG A 180 -13.73 4.46 15.39
N LEU A 181 -13.92 3.55 14.43
CA LEU A 181 -14.24 3.91 13.04
C LEU A 181 -15.75 3.97 12.78
N PRO A 182 -16.23 4.94 11.98
CA PRO A 182 -17.61 4.99 11.53
C PRO A 182 -17.94 3.80 10.63
N LYS A 183 -19.14 3.22 10.75
CA LYS A 183 -19.58 2.09 9.90
C LYS A 183 -19.72 2.48 8.44
N GLU A 184 -20.00 3.76 8.23
CA GLU A 184 -20.17 4.46 6.96
C GLU A 184 -18.94 4.35 6.04
N ILE A 185 -17.76 3.90 6.55
CA ILE A 185 -16.60 3.54 5.70
C ILE A 185 -16.92 2.40 4.72
N VAL A 186 -17.83 1.50 5.08
CA VAL A 186 -18.26 0.36 4.23
C VAL A 186 -19.24 0.84 3.16
N ASP A 187 -20.22 1.66 3.55
CA ASP A 187 -21.18 2.26 2.61
C ASP A 187 -20.45 3.15 1.59
N SER A 188 -19.56 4.02 2.07
CA SER A 188 -18.78 4.94 1.23
C SER A 188 -17.91 4.21 0.20
N ILE A 189 -17.38 3.02 0.52
CA ILE A 189 -16.58 2.25 -0.45
C ILE A 189 -17.45 1.40 -1.38
N ILE A 190 -18.63 0.95 -0.94
CA ILE A 190 -19.64 0.36 -1.83
C ILE A 190 -20.03 1.37 -2.92
N ASP A 191 -20.25 2.63 -2.56
CA ASP A 191 -20.59 3.68 -3.53
C ASP A 191 -19.45 3.91 -4.55
N VAL A 192 -18.19 3.97 -4.09
CA VAL A 192 -17.01 4.12 -4.97
C VAL A 192 -16.85 2.94 -5.93
N PHE A 193 -16.99 1.70 -5.45
CA PHE A 193 -16.88 0.52 -6.33
C PHE A 193 -18.09 0.37 -7.25
N SER A 194 -19.28 0.80 -6.83
CA SER A 194 -20.48 0.81 -7.69
C SER A 194 -20.34 1.83 -8.82
N HIS A 195 -19.82 3.03 -8.52
CA HIS A 195 -19.44 4.01 -9.53
C HIS A 195 -18.37 3.44 -10.47
N GLY A 196 -17.27 2.92 -9.93
CA GLY A 196 -16.16 2.37 -10.71
C GLY A 196 -16.59 1.24 -11.64
N GLN A 197 -17.51 0.37 -11.20
CA GLN A 197 -18.09 -0.66 -12.05
C GLN A 197 -18.93 -0.08 -13.19
N ALA A 198 -19.80 0.90 -12.90
CA ALA A 198 -20.65 1.54 -13.92
C ALA A 198 -19.82 2.30 -14.96
N ASP A 199 -18.80 3.02 -14.50
CA ASP A 199 -17.81 3.72 -15.32
C ASP A 199 -17.05 2.72 -16.22
N ARG A 200 -16.54 1.63 -15.65
CA ARG A 200 -15.90 0.53 -16.41
C ARG A 200 -16.80 -0.15 -17.45
N MET A 201 -18.10 -0.22 -17.20
CA MET A 201 -19.09 -0.78 -18.13
C MET A 201 -19.55 0.19 -19.23
N SER A 202 -19.35 1.50 -19.03
CA SER A 202 -19.79 2.55 -19.96
C SER A 202 -18.65 3.25 -20.69
N SER A 203 -17.40 3.06 -20.26
CA SER A 203 -16.21 3.63 -20.86
C SER A 203 -15.06 2.62 -21.00
N ASP A 204 -14.68 2.33 -22.25
CA ASP A 204 -13.52 1.51 -22.61
C ASP A 204 -12.20 2.11 -22.10
N SER A 205 -12.15 3.44 -21.92
CA SER A 205 -10.97 4.23 -21.57
C SER A 205 -11.02 4.84 -20.16
N SER A 206 -12.02 4.53 -19.35
CA SER A 206 -12.08 4.95 -17.93
C SER A 206 -10.78 4.63 -17.16
N THR A 207 -10.51 5.37 -16.09
CA THR A 207 -9.29 5.26 -15.27
C THR A 207 -9.46 4.38 -14.03
N PHE A 208 -10.65 3.83 -13.75
CA PHE A 208 -10.86 3.06 -12.51
C PHE A 208 -9.95 1.81 -12.44
N PRO A 209 -9.25 1.55 -11.30
CA PRO A 209 -8.10 0.64 -11.24
C PRO A 209 -8.46 -0.84 -11.15
N TYR A 210 -9.76 -1.17 -11.06
CA TYR A 210 -10.27 -2.54 -11.01
C TYR A 210 -11.14 -2.83 -12.23
N THR A 211 -11.07 -4.06 -12.74
CA THR A 211 -11.93 -4.52 -13.83
C THR A 211 -13.39 -4.67 -13.37
N THR A 212 -14.34 -4.68 -14.31
CA THR A 212 -15.77 -4.90 -14.02
C THR A 212 -16.05 -6.16 -13.19
N ASP A 213 -15.32 -7.24 -13.46
CA ASP A 213 -15.44 -8.53 -12.76
C ASP A 213 -14.83 -8.48 -11.35
N GLN A 214 -13.73 -7.76 -11.16
CA GLN A 214 -13.15 -7.52 -9.84
C GLN A 214 -14.09 -6.66 -8.99
N CYS A 215 -14.65 -5.58 -9.57
CA CYS A 215 -15.65 -4.75 -8.89
C CYS A 215 -16.86 -5.57 -8.46
N ALA A 216 -17.39 -6.44 -9.33
CA ALA A 216 -18.51 -7.33 -9.01
C ALA A 216 -18.22 -8.21 -7.78
N GLN A 217 -17.04 -8.84 -7.75
CA GLN A 217 -16.63 -9.73 -6.66
C GLN A 217 -16.41 -8.97 -5.34
N LEU A 218 -15.76 -7.80 -5.40
CA LEU A 218 -15.52 -6.95 -4.24
C LEU A 218 -16.82 -6.36 -3.69
N LEU A 219 -17.76 -5.96 -4.55
CA LEU A 219 -19.09 -5.51 -4.14
C LEU A 219 -19.88 -6.62 -3.44
N VAL A 220 -19.79 -7.89 -3.87
CA VAL A 220 -20.43 -9.00 -3.14
C VAL A 220 -19.87 -9.13 -1.71
N LEU A 221 -18.54 -9.02 -1.54
CA LEU A 221 -17.90 -9.06 -0.23
C LEU A 221 -18.30 -7.86 0.65
N LEU A 222 -18.28 -6.65 0.09
CA LEU A 222 -18.62 -5.41 0.81
C LEU A 222 -20.09 -5.37 1.23
N ASN A 223 -21.03 -5.69 0.32
CA ASN A 223 -22.46 -5.75 0.63
C ASN A 223 -22.77 -6.81 1.70
N SER A 224 -21.99 -7.90 1.81
CA SER A 224 -22.11 -8.88 2.91
C SER A 224 -21.74 -8.34 4.30
N ARG A 225 -21.14 -7.13 4.36
CA ARG A 225 -20.75 -6.43 5.60
C ARG A 225 -21.54 -5.15 5.84
N GLN A 226 -22.35 -4.69 4.87
CA GLN A 226 -23.18 -3.50 5.01
C GLN A 226 -24.13 -3.60 6.21
N GLY A 227 -24.24 -2.53 7.00
CA GLY A 227 -25.09 -2.47 8.20
C GLY A 227 -24.64 -3.31 9.41
N HIS A 228 -23.66 -4.20 9.25
CA HIS A 228 -23.10 -4.97 10.37
C HIS A 228 -22.23 -4.09 11.28
N ASN A 229 -21.87 -4.60 12.46
CA ASN A 229 -20.80 -4.00 13.25
C ASN A 229 -19.45 -4.24 12.56
N LEU A 230 -18.58 -3.24 12.57
CA LEU A 230 -17.21 -3.42 12.13
C LEU A 230 -16.51 -4.41 13.07
N ASN A 231 -15.63 -5.23 12.48
CA ASN A 231 -14.66 -6.03 13.20
C ASN A 231 -13.28 -5.86 12.56
N GLY A 232 -12.20 -6.19 13.26
CA GLY A 232 -10.83 -5.96 12.78
C GLY A 232 -10.54 -6.62 11.42
N TYR A 233 -11.11 -7.80 11.16
CA TYR A 233 -11.02 -8.45 9.84
C TYR A 233 -11.66 -7.62 8.72
N THR A 234 -12.83 -7.02 8.98
CA THR A 234 -13.54 -6.16 8.02
C THR A 234 -12.80 -4.84 7.83
N ILE A 235 -12.33 -4.23 8.92
CA ILE A 235 -11.54 -3.00 8.89
C ILE A 235 -10.27 -3.19 8.06
N CYS A 236 -9.54 -4.29 8.26
CA CYS A 236 -8.32 -4.62 7.51
C CYS A 236 -8.53 -4.60 5.99
N PHE A 237 -9.48 -5.38 5.47
CA PHE A 237 -9.67 -5.45 4.02
C PHE A 237 -10.34 -4.18 3.44
N VAL A 238 -11.19 -3.50 4.21
CA VAL A 238 -11.80 -2.22 3.79
C VAL A 238 -10.74 -1.12 3.72
N ALA A 239 -9.81 -1.08 4.67
CA ALA A 239 -8.68 -0.16 4.66
C ALA A 239 -7.74 -0.43 3.48
N ARG A 240 -7.42 -1.69 3.17
CA ARG A 240 -6.66 -2.10 1.98
C ARG A 240 -7.30 -1.62 0.67
N LEU A 241 -8.63 -1.71 0.56
CA LEU A 241 -9.35 -1.20 -0.61
C LEU A 241 -9.36 0.32 -0.65
N TRP A 242 -9.53 1.01 0.48
CA TRP A 242 -9.43 2.47 0.56
C TRP A 242 -8.03 2.98 0.21
N ASN A 243 -6.97 2.32 0.67
CA ASN A 243 -5.57 2.59 0.34
C ASN A 243 -5.37 2.58 -1.19
N ALA A 244 -5.82 1.52 -1.86
CA ALA A 244 -5.77 1.42 -3.32
C ALA A 244 -6.58 2.52 -4.05
N ILE A 245 -7.75 2.88 -3.53
CA ILE A 245 -8.56 3.99 -4.08
C ILE A 245 -7.88 5.35 -3.87
N CYS A 246 -7.28 5.62 -2.71
CA CYS A 246 -6.57 6.87 -2.42
C CYS A 246 -5.30 6.99 -3.25
N HIS A 247 -4.54 5.90 -3.43
CA HIS A 247 -3.41 5.84 -4.34
C HIS A 247 -3.84 6.14 -5.79
N HIS A 248 -4.88 5.49 -6.31
CA HIS A 248 -5.40 5.76 -7.65
C HIS A 248 -5.89 7.22 -7.81
N ARG A 249 -6.61 7.76 -6.82
CA ARG A 249 -7.04 9.17 -6.82
C ARG A 249 -5.84 10.13 -6.89
N PHE A 250 -4.76 9.80 -6.20
CA PHE A 250 -3.52 10.57 -6.23
C PHE A 250 -2.83 10.45 -7.61
N THR A 251 -2.61 9.24 -8.13
CA THR A 251 -1.92 9.09 -9.44
C THR A 251 -2.74 9.62 -10.62
N SER A 252 -4.07 9.69 -10.51
CA SER A 252 -4.96 10.31 -11.51
C SER A 252 -5.29 11.78 -11.23
N TYR A 253 -4.58 12.44 -10.30
CA TYR A 253 -4.74 13.87 -9.95
C TYR A 253 -6.21 14.26 -9.66
N TYR A 254 -6.89 13.43 -8.89
CA TYR A 254 -8.31 13.56 -8.59
C TYR A 254 -8.64 14.91 -7.94
N GLY A 255 -9.66 15.60 -8.49
CA GLY A 255 -10.09 16.91 -8.02
C GLY A 255 -9.13 18.06 -8.33
N GLN A 256 -8.10 17.85 -9.16
CA GLN A 256 -7.18 18.89 -9.63
C GLN A 256 -7.55 19.37 -11.05
N ASP A 257 -7.04 20.53 -11.47
CA ASP A 257 -7.22 21.07 -12.83
C ASP A 257 -6.63 20.15 -13.93
N VAL A 258 -5.70 19.26 -13.56
CA VAL A 258 -4.99 18.31 -14.44
C VAL A 258 -5.48 16.86 -14.28
N ALA A 259 -6.68 16.64 -13.73
CA ALA A 259 -7.22 15.30 -13.48
C ALA A 259 -7.26 14.40 -14.72
N GLN A 260 -6.90 13.13 -14.55
CA GLN A 260 -7.07 12.09 -15.58
C GLN A 260 -8.53 11.64 -15.64
N LEU A 261 -9.18 11.87 -16.77
CA LEU A 261 -10.54 11.39 -17.03
C LEU A 261 -10.58 10.24 -18.06
N ASP A 262 -9.50 10.06 -18.81
CA ASP A 262 -9.31 9.01 -19.80
C ASP A 262 -7.91 8.40 -19.63
N ARG A 263 -7.79 7.08 -19.67
CA ARG A 263 -6.52 6.34 -19.53
C ARG A 263 -5.48 6.71 -20.60
N GLU A 264 -5.92 7.11 -21.79
CA GLU A 264 -5.04 7.55 -22.88
C GLU A 264 -4.68 9.05 -22.80
N GLN A 265 -5.23 9.80 -21.82
CA GLN A 265 -4.92 11.20 -21.57
C GLN A 265 -3.59 11.34 -20.82
N ALA A 266 -2.58 11.91 -21.49
CA ALA A 266 -1.37 12.41 -20.84
C ALA A 266 -1.69 13.68 -20.04
N MET A 267 -1.25 13.71 -18.78
CA MET A 267 -1.48 14.79 -17.81
C MET A 267 -0.31 15.77 -17.77
N LEU A 268 0.91 15.27 -17.96
CA LEU A 268 2.13 16.08 -18.01
C LEU A 268 2.74 16.07 -19.43
N PRO A 269 3.47 17.13 -19.84
CA PRO A 269 4.23 17.10 -21.08
C PRO A 269 5.29 16.00 -21.04
N SER A 270 5.46 15.25 -22.13
CA SER A 270 6.54 14.25 -22.21
C SER A 270 7.89 14.92 -22.42
N ASP A 271 8.82 14.70 -21.49
CA ASP A 271 10.23 15.13 -21.60
C ASP A 271 11.10 14.20 -22.49
N THR A 272 10.50 13.19 -23.13
CA THR A 272 11.23 12.24 -23.99
C THR A 272 11.78 12.91 -25.25
N PRO A 273 13.11 12.94 -25.50
CA PRO A 273 13.67 13.56 -26.68
C PRO A 273 13.39 12.75 -27.95
N ASP A 274 12.58 13.29 -28.86
CA ASP A 274 12.22 12.63 -30.11
C ASP A 274 13.41 12.45 -31.09
N HIS A 275 13.84 11.20 -31.27
CA HIS A 275 14.89 10.83 -32.21
C HIS A 275 14.34 10.49 -33.61
N HIS A 276 13.57 11.42 -34.20
CA HIS A 276 12.83 11.25 -35.46
C HIS A 276 13.60 10.62 -36.63
N TRP A 277 14.91 10.85 -36.75
CA TRP A 277 15.70 10.32 -37.87
C TRP A 277 16.01 8.81 -37.73
N LEU A 278 16.19 8.32 -36.50
CA LEU A 278 16.40 6.90 -36.22
C LEU A 278 15.10 6.12 -36.41
N THR A 279 13.98 6.62 -35.86
CA THR A 279 12.67 5.99 -36.00
C THR A 279 12.27 5.87 -37.47
N THR A 280 12.33 6.96 -38.24
CA THR A 280 12.01 6.97 -39.68
C THR A 280 12.80 5.92 -40.48
N ALA A 281 14.09 5.74 -40.20
CA ALA A 281 14.93 4.76 -40.88
C ALA A 281 14.56 3.30 -40.50
N CYS A 282 14.30 3.06 -39.20
CA CYS A 282 13.85 1.76 -38.70
C CYS A 282 12.46 1.39 -39.24
N ASP A 283 11.53 2.33 -39.28
CA ASP A 283 10.16 2.10 -39.79
C ASP A 283 10.16 1.77 -41.28
N TRP A 284 10.97 2.45 -42.08
CA TRP A 284 11.11 2.10 -43.49
C TRP A 284 11.69 0.69 -43.69
N MET A 285 12.71 0.32 -42.89
CA MET A 285 13.34 -1.00 -42.97
C MET A 285 12.45 -2.14 -42.45
N LEU A 286 11.57 -1.86 -41.48
CA LEU A 286 10.77 -2.85 -40.76
C LEU A 286 9.26 -2.72 -41.05
N TRP A 287 8.89 -2.18 -42.22
CA TRP A 287 7.50 -2.05 -42.69
C TRP A 287 6.54 -1.38 -41.68
N ASN A 288 7.01 -0.32 -41.01
CA ASN A 288 6.26 0.46 -40.01
C ASN A 288 5.82 -0.34 -38.76
N MET A 289 6.32 -1.56 -38.58
CA MET A 289 6.08 -2.37 -37.38
C MET A 289 6.62 -1.72 -36.08
N PRO A 290 7.81 -1.07 -36.05
CA PRO A 290 8.30 -0.42 -34.85
C PRO A 290 7.37 0.70 -34.38
N SER A 291 7.02 1.65 -35.26
CA SER A 291 6.07 2.72 -34.94
C SER A 291 4.71 2.20 -34.50
N PHE A 292 4.17 1.15 -35.16
CA PHE A 292 2.90 0.54 -34.73
C PHE A 292 2.97 -0.02 -33.29
N HIS A 293 4.06 -0.68 -32.93
CA HIS A 293 4.25 -1.19 -31.57
C HIS A 293 4.56 -0.08 -30.56
N ILE A 294 5.33 0.94 -30.92
CA ILE A 294 5.63 2.10 -30.08
C ILE A 294 4.36 2.91 -29.79
N GLU A 295 3.54 3.22 -30.80
CA GLU A 295 2.26 3.92 -30.59
C GLU A 295 1.34 3.14 -29.63
N LYS A 296 1.29 1.81 -29.80
CA LYS A 296 0.52 0.93 -28.92
C LYS A 296 1.07 0.87 -27.50
N LEU A 297 2.38 0.91 -27.30
CA LEU A 297 3.02 0.96 -25.99
C LEU A 297 2.82 2.32 -25.32
N ASN A 298 2.96 3.42 -26.06
CA ASN A 298 2.72 4.78 -25.55
C ASN A 298 1.27 4.96 -25.07
N LYS A 299 0.28 4.33 -25.72
CA LYS A 299 -1.12 4.29 -25.27
C LYS A 299 -1.38 3.44 -24.03
N LEU A 300 -0.47 2.52 -23.68
CA LEU A 300 -0.54 1.69 -22.47
C LEU A 300 0.25 2.28 -21.30
N PHE A 301 1.26 3.10 -21.60
CA PHE A 301 2.24 3.66 -20.69
C PHE A 301 2.11 5.18 -20.69
N VAL A 302 1.05 5.67 -20.05
CA VAL A 302 0.72 7.10 -19.96
C VAL A 302 1.02 7.58 -18.55
N ASP A 303 1.72 8.70 -18.41
CA ASP A 303 2.15 9.29 -17.12
C ASP A 303 2.78 8.28 -16.14
N ASN A 304 3.66 7.41 -16.64
CA ASN A 304 4.34 6.35 -15.88
C ASN A 304 3.41 5.29 -15.25
N GLN A 305 2.16 5.19 -15.72
CA GLN A 305 1.15 4.24 -15.24
C GLN A 305 0.84 3.17 -16.29
N VAL A 306 0.56 1.94 -15.81
CA VAL A 306 0.16 0.80 -16.65
C VAL A 306 -1.00 0.06 -16.00
N TYR A 307 -2.06 -0.15 -16.77
CA TYR A 307 -3.22 -0.93 -16.35
C TYR A 307 -2.94 -2.41 -16.66
N VAL A 308 -2.88 -3.25 -15.61
CA VAL A 308 -2.40 -4.63 -15.69
C VAL A 308 -3.25 -5.50 -16.62
N ASP A 309 -4.56 -5.27 -16.67
CA ASP A 309 -5.48 -5.95 -17.59
C ASP A 309 -5.17 -5.58 -19.05
N GLN A 310 -4.96 -4.30 -19.35
CA GLN A 310 -4.64 -3.80 -20.69
C GLN A 310 -3.26 -4.30 -21.15
N TRP A 311 -2.27 -4.28 -20.26
CA TRP A 311 -0.96 -4.87 -20.50
C TRP A 311 -1.07 -6.37 -20.81
N CYS A 312 -1.78 -7.13 -19.99
CA CYS A 312 -2.02 -8.55 -20.21
C CYS A 312 -2.69 -8.84 -21.56
N LEU A 313 -3.69 -8.04 -21.95
CA LEU A 313 -4.35 -8.16 -23.27
C LEU A 313 -3.37 -7.93 -24.42
N VAL A 314 -2.53 -6.90 -24.33
CA VAL A 314 -1.58 -6.56 -25.41
C VAL A 314 -0.43 -7.55 -25.49
N ILE A 315 0.14 -8.00 -24.37
CA ILE A 315 1.16 -9.05 -24.35
C ILE A 315 0.60 -10.38 -24.86
N SER A 316 -0.62 -10.76 -24.46
CA SER A 316 -1.29 -11.96 -24.99
C SER A 316 -1.47 -11.91 -26.51
N ALA A 317 -1.89 -10.75 -27.03
CA ALA A 317 -2.00 -10.53 -28.47
C ALA A 317 -0.64 -10.68 -29.18
N CYS A 318 0.43 -10.08 -28.65
CA CYS A 318 1.77 -10.19 -29.21
C CYS A 318 2.29 -11.63 -29.22
N LEU A 319 2.16 -12.35 -28.10
CA LEU A 319 2.54 -13.76 -27.98
C LEU A 319 1.78 -14.66 -28.97
N SER A 320 0.46 -14.44 -29.13
CA SER A 320 -0.34 -15.20 -30.10
C SER A 320 0.10 -14.92 -31.55
N GLY A 321 0.39 -13.66 -31.89
CA GLY A 321 0.93 -13.25 -33.18
C GLY A 321 2.25 -13.95 -33.49
N TRP A 322 3.22 -13.88 -32.58
CA TRP A 322 4.53 -14.53 -32.74
C TRP A 322 4.42 -16.05 -32.88
N SER A 323 3.58 -16.71 -32.05
CA SER A 323 3.31 -18.15 -32.15
C SER A 323 2.71 -18.54 -33.52
N SER A 324 1.77 -17.73 -34.03
CA SER A 324 1.16 -17.96 -35.36
C SER A 324 2.19 -17.81 -36.50
N THR A 325 3.12 -16.86 -36.38
CA THR A 325 4.19 -16.66 -37.37
C THR A 325 5.21 -17.80 -37.33
N LEU A 326 5.66 -18.20 -36.14
CA LEU A 326 6.60 -19.31 -35.96
C LEU A 326 6.03 -20.65 -36.44
N SER A 327 4.73 -20.90 -36.22
CA SER A 327 4.07 -22.11 -36.73
C SER A 327 3.97 -22.12 -38.26
N ARG A 328 3.63 -20.99 -38.91
CA ARG A 328 3.60 -20.88 -40.38
C ARG A 328 4.96 -21.11 -41.03
N VAL A 329 6.04 -20.63 -40.42
CA VAL A 329 7.42 -20.88 -40.91
C VAL A 329 7.76 -22.37 -40.86
N ARG A 330 7.30 -23.12 -39.84
CA ARG A 330 7.51 -24.59 -39.75
C ARG A 330 6.77 -25.43 -40.79
N TYR A 331 5.74 -24.90 -41.45
CA TYR A 331 5.00 -25.58 -42.52
C TYR A 331 5.35 -25.07 -43.94
N SER A 332 6.36 -24.22 -44.05
CA SER A 332 6.77 -23.58 -45.31
C SER A 332 8.19 -23.98 -45.79
N PHE A 333 8.72 -25.09 -45.26
CA PHE A 333 10.01 -25.71 -45.61
C PHE A 333 9.83 -27.21 -45.85
#